data_AF-A0A0P4VKD4-F1
#
_entry.id   AF-A0A0P4VKD4-F1
#
_cell.length_a   1.000
_cell.length_b   1.000
_cell.length_c   1.000
_cell.angle_alpha   90.00
_cell.angle_beta   90.00
_cell.angle_gamma   90.00
#
_symmetry.space_group_name_H-M   'P 1'
#
loop_
_entity.id
_entity.type
_entity.pdbx_description
1 polymer ?
#
loop_
_entity_poly.entity_id
_entity_poly.type
_entity_poly.pdbx_seq_one_letter_code
_entity_poly.pdbx_strand_id
1 'polypeptide(L)'
;FKRKSDALSHKSHKKFKQEKNLGRLNQDTYEYFSRIAEVLKGEIDDEEKEILAKNTLEQTEGIEVDVCNHTVAASVLERIIPYAPWSEIQRIADAMDQEMNRIKSSSESRVEEAIIKEAGNRIRTAEKEEKETCLHYLNNKSNQLLQNFENDIWNLNINFAARTCLTVCSGYDAKTNNKTVISKIIVKKFSKKLMKWPEIADNYYHESISGFLQILIYSLKAVSIKKCQKFVRFLMENCFMKNDDNLPDTVSVEYFEDVPWSRLLEAIIDVASPEIQEEIYQKIFLNHIGTLILSKKGHFAVCKLIKSCSNKITFANIVEGVKDKFSEIISANHFDILHALSDACVNTGEKQGEFLKNLTTAVGCSSPNKERYLFLCVISMKTCDEVSTEVDVNVNLHGSLIVQNIFKFKKPQKFIEAALSLNISTLKRILTDAKGCHVTDAFFDSSTVGAKSKDRLLNALKGHYIDLAVDKYGSRSFDVIWNYANQKQRKLIISELSRQVMKTSFGTIIALKIGLEKYIKDKCAWERAYNSTNKTNKFVDNKSRSF
;
A
#
# COMPACT_ATOMS: atom_id res chain seq x y z
N PHE A 1 15.58 -48.01 -31.75
CA PHE A 1 14.76 -48.01 -32.97
C PHE A 1 14.77 -46.61 -33.59
N LYS A 2 15.32 -46.47 -34.80
CA LYS A 2 15.35 -45.22 -35.61
C LYS A 2 14.06 -45.10 -36.44
N ARG A 3 13.71 -43.85 -36.81
CA ARG A 3 12.57 -43.32 -37.63
C ARG A 3 11.38 -42.87 -36.77
N LYS A 4 10.82 -41.65 -36.90
CA LYS A 4 10.67 -40.73 -38.05
C LYS A 4 10.81 -39.26 -37.59
N SER A 5 11.78 -38.49 -38.09
CA SER A 5 11.97 -37.05 -37.75
C SER A 5 11.57 -36.07 -38.85
N ASP A 6 11.22 -36.51 -40.05
CA ASP A 6 11.34 -35.60 -41.20
C ASP A 6 10.03 -34.89 -41.57
N ALA A 7 8.89 -35.24 -40.95
CA ALA A 7 7.62 -34.55 -41.17
C ALA A 7 7.33 -33.41 -40.16
N LEU A 8 7.98 -33.42 -38.99
CA LEU A 8 7.83 -32.40 -37.94
C LEU A 8 8.78 -31.21 -38.14
N SER A 9 9.91 -31.39 -38.85
CA SER A 9 10.89 -30.31 -39.07
C SER A 9 10.38 -29.24 -40.04
N HIS A 10 9.62 -29.61 -41.08
CA HIS A 10 9.08 -28.63 -42.03
C HIS A 10 7.93 -27.78 -41.49
N LYS A 11 7.09 -28.31 -40.58
CA LYS A 11 6.06 -27.51 -39.89
C LYS A 11 6.65 -26.61 -38.80
N SER A 12 7.67 -27.08 -38.08
CA SER A 12 8.39 -26.27 -37.08
C SER A 12 9.26 -25.19 -37.72
N HIS A 13 9.91 -25.44 -38.86
CA HIS A 13 10.69 -24.41 -39.57
C HIS A 13 9.83 -23.33 -40.24
N LYS A 14 8.57 -23.63 -40.61
CA LYS A 14 7.61 -22.60 -41.06
C LYS A 14 7.10 -21.74 -39.89
N LYS A 15 6.78 -22.33 -38.73
CA LYS A 15 6.43 -21.58 -37.50
C LYS A 15 7.58 -20.69 -37.01
N PHE A 16 8.81 -21.23 -36.95
CA PHE A 16 10.01 -20.46 -36.56
C PHE A 16 10.41 -19.37 -37.56
N LYS A 17 10.05 -19.48 -38.85
CA LYS A 17 10.27 -18.39 -39.83
C LYS A 17 9.26 -17.26 -39.70
N GLN A 18 8.04 -17.52 -39.24
CA GLN A 18 7.01 -16.50 -39.00
C GLN A 18 7.31 -15.65 -37.76
N GLU A 19 7.89 -16.24 -36.71
CA GLU A 19 8.34 -15.53 -35.50
C GLU A 19 9.48 -14.53 -35.75
N LYS A 20 10.23 -14.64 -36.86
CA LYS A 20 11.43 -13.81 -37.11
C LYS A 20 11.16 -12.38 -37.60
N ASN A 21 9.91 -12.00 -37.89
CA ASN A 21 9.58 -10.69 -38.48
C ASN A 21 8.55 -9.86 -37.70
N LEU A 22 7.92 -10.41 -36.66
CA LEU A 22 6.94 -9.66 -35.86
C LEU A 22 7.61 -8.57 -35.01
N GLY A 23 7.00 -7.40 -34.98
CA GLY A 23 7.57 -6.24 -34.29
C GLY A 23 8.68 -5.52 -35.07
N ARG A 24 8.94 -5.93 -36.31
CA ARG A 24 9.89 -5.25 -37.19
C ARG A 24 9.19 -4.13 -37.93
N LEU A 25 9.24 -2.94 -37.35
CA LEU A 25 8.77 -1.72 -37.99
C LEU A 25 9.73 -1.33 -39.12
N ASN A 26 9.19 -0.78 -40.22
CA ASN A 26 10.04 -0.11 -41.20
C ASN A 26 10.65 1.17 -40.57
N GLN A 27 11.67 1.73 -41.22
CA GLN A 27 12.42 2.85 -40.68
C GLN A 27 11.51 4.06 -40.39
N ASP A 28 10.63 4.40 -41.33
CA ASP A 28 9.74 5.56 -41.23
C ASP A 28 8.76 5.42 -40.06
N THR A 29 8.15 4.24 -39.89
CA THR A 29 7.24 3.93 -38.78
C THR A 29 7.98 3.94 -37.45
N TYR A 30 9.19 3.39 -37.39
CA TYR A 30 10.02 3.44 -36.17
C TYR A 30 10.37 4.88 -35.78
N GLU A 31 10.81 5.69 -36.74
CA GLU A 31 11.14 7.10 -36.51
C GLU A 31 9.91 7.93 -36.13
N TYR A 32 8.74 7.61 -36.67
CA TYR A 32 7.47 8.20 -36.27
C TYR A 32 7.17 7.94 -34.78
N PHE A 33 7.16 6.69 -34.35
CA PHE A 33 6.91 6.35 -32.93
C PHE A 33 7.99 6.89 -31.99
N SER A 34 9.24 6.95 -32.43
CA SER A 34 10.33 7.53 -31.64
C SER A 34 10.14 9.03 -31.42
N ARG A 35 9.69 9.78 -32.44
CA ARG A 35 9.35 11.20 -32.29
C ARG A 35 8.20 11.41 -31.32
N ILE A 36 7.15 10.59 -31.40
CA ILE A 36 6.03 10.64 -30.45
C ILE A 36 6.50 10.35 -29.02
N ALA A 37 7.37 9.36 -28.84
CA ALA A 37 7.92 9.03 -27.53
C ALA A 37 8.67 10.21 -26.89
N GLU A 38 9.39 11.01 -27.69
CA GLU A 38 10.03 12.25 -27.20
C GLU A 38 9.01 13.35 -26.88
N VAL A 39 7.98 13.54 -27.72
CA VAL A 39 6.89 14.50 -27.45
C VAL A 39 6.20 14.18 -26.12
N LEU A 40 5.92 12.90 -25.85
CA LEU A 40 5.28 12.45 -24.61
C LEU A 40 6.17 12.58 -23.36
N LYS A 41 7.45 12.94 -23.49
CA LYS A 41 8.29 13.31 -22.34
C LYS A 41 8.14 14.78 -21.96
N GLY A 42 7.66 15.62 -22.87
CA GLY A 42 7.39 17.03 -22.63
C GLY A 42 6.09 17.28 -21.89
N GLU A 43 5.84 18.54 -21.55
CA GLU A 43 4.55 19.00 -21.06
C GLU A 43 3.66 19.28 -22.26
N ILE A 44 2.64 18.45 -22.45
CA ILE A 44 1.58 18.60 -23.45
C ILE A 44 0.24 18.54 -22.72
N ASP A 45 -0.72 19.34 -23.16
CA ASP A 45 -2.05 19.34 -22.57
C ASP A 45 -2.89 18.14 -23.05
N ASP A 46 -4.09 17.99 -22.50
CA ASP A 46 -4.93 16.83 -22.81
C ASP A 46 -5.59 16.93 -24.20
N GLU A 47 -5.85 18.14 -24.73
CA GLU A 47 -6.39 18.32 -26.08
C GLU A 47 -5.35 17.93 -27.14
N GLU A 48 -4.09 18.34 -26.94
CA GLU A 48 -2.95 17.94 -27.78
C GLU A 48 -2.75 16.42 -27.74
N LYS A 49 -2.89 15.79 -26.57
CA LYS A 49 -2.81 14.33 -26.44
C LYS A 49 -3.93 13.61 -27.18
N GLU A 50 -5.15 14.12 -27.16
CA GLU A 50 -6.28 13.52 -27.90
C GLU A 50 -6.03 13.53 -29.41
N ILE A 51 -5.58 14.67 -29.95
CA ILE A 51 -5.24 14.81 -31.36
C ILE A 51 -4.09 13.86 -31.73
N LEU A 52 -3.03 13.87 -30.92
CA LEU A 52 -1.86 13.01 -31.11
C LEU A 52 -2.24 11.54 -31.07
N ALA A 53 -3.08 11.14 -30.11
CA ALA A 53 -3.53 9.76 -29.92
C ALA A 53 -4.35 9.28 -31.13
N LYS A 54 -5.35 10.06 -31.55
CA LYS A 54 -6.17 9.74 -32.72
C LYS A 54 -5.30 9.52 -33.96
N ASN A 55 -4.48 10.51 -34.31
CA ASN A 55 -3.63 10.44 -35.50
C ASN A 55 -2.66 9.26 -35.43
N THR A 56 -2.10 8.98 -34.24
CA THR A 56 -1.15 7.88 -34.07
C THR A 56 -1.80 6.51 -34.23
N LEU A 57 -2.99 6.29 -33.67
CA LEU A 57 -3.67 5.00 -33.81
C LEU A 57 -4.16 4.79 -35.25
N GLU A 58 -4.59 5.83 -35.96
CA GLU A 58 -4.91 5.73 -37.40
C GLU A 58 -3.70 5.21 -38.19
N GLN A 59 -2.48 5.66 -37.88
CA GLN A 59 -1.24 5.17 -38.53
C GLN A 59 -0.91 3.70 -38.23
N THR A 60 -1.58 3.04 -37.28
CA THR A 60 -1.36 1.61 -37.00
C THR A 60 -2.20 0.68 -37.87
N GLU A 61 -3.06 1.21 -38.76
CA GLU A 61 -3.93 0.40 -39.62
C GLU A 61 -3.16 -0.60 -40.49
N GLY A 62 -3.51 -1.88 -40.32
CA GLY A 62 -2.88 -3.01 -41.01
C GLY A 62 -1.52 -3.44 -40.46
N ILE A 63 -1.00 -2.76 -39.43
CA ILE A 63 0.27 -3.08 -38.77
C ILE A 63 0.15 -3.12 -37.24
N GLU A 64 -1.06 -3.24 -36.70
CA GLU A 64 -1.36 -3.14 -35.27
C GLU A 64 -0.53 -4.13 -34.44
N VAL A 65 -0.47 -5.37 -34.90
CA VAL A 65 0.26 -6.45 -34.22
C VAL A 65 1.77 -6.16 -34.18
N ASP A 66 2.36 -5.65 -35.25
CA ASP A 66 3.77 -5.29 -35.30
C ASP A 66 4.07 -4.12 -34.35
N VAL A 67 3.21 -3.11 -34.33
CA VAL A 67 3.33 -1.97 -33.42
C VAL A 67 3.25 -2.42 -31.95
N CYS A 68 2.29 -3.28 -31.61
CA CYS A 68 2.14 -3.82 -30.25
C CYS A 68 3.33 -4.69 -29.83
N ASN A 69 3.99 -5.38 -30.77
CA ASN A 69 5.16 -6.20 -30.47
C ASN A 69 6.47 -5.40 -30.40
N HIS A 70 6.51 -4.18 -30.94
CA HIS A 70 7.68 -3.32 -30.89
C HIS A 70 7.77 -2.52 -29.58
N THR A 71 8.87 -2.65 -28.83
CA THR A 71 9.00 -2.11 -27.46
C THR A 71 8.75 -0.61 -27.34
N VAL A 72 9.29 0.22 -28.24
CA VAL A 72 9.10 1.68 -28.20
C VAL A 72 7.67 2.04 -28.57
N ALA A 73 7.12 1.39 -29.59
CA ALA A 73 5.81 1.73 -30.12
C ALA A 73 4.70 1.29 -29.16
N ALA A 74 4.81 0.10 -28.58
CA ALA A 74 3.97 -0.37 -27.48
C ALA A 74 3.98 0.60 -26.28
N SER A 75 5.16 1.09 -25.88
CA SER A 75 5.25 2.07 -24.79
C SER A 75 4.59 3.41 -25.12
N VAL A 76 4.55 3.79 -26.41
CA VAL A 76 3.79 4.96 -26.86
C VAL A 76 2.30 4.66 -26.78
N LEU A 77 1.84 3.53 -27.31
CA LEU A 77 0.44 3.10 -27.27
C LEU A 77 -0.11 3.11 -25.83
N GLU A 78 0.61 2.53 -24.87
CA GLU A 78 0.21 2.51 -23.46
C GLU A 78 -0.10 3.91 -22.89
N ARG A 79 0.62 4.94 -23.33
CA ARG A 79 0.48 6.31 -22.83
C ARG A 79 -0.62 7.10 -23.53
N ILE A 80 -0.91 6.79 -24.80
CA ILE A 80 -1.89 7.51 -25.61
C ILE A 80 -3.27 6.84 -25.63
N ILE A 81 -3.37 5.55 -25.32
CA ILE A 81 -4.66 4.82 -25.22
C ILE A 81 -5.73 5.57 -24.41
N PRO A 82 -5.44 6.18 -23.25
CA PRO A 82 -6.46 6.91 -22.48
C PRO A 82 -7.11 8.08 -23.25
N TYR A 83 -6.42 8.62 -24.25
CA TYR A 83 -6.83 9.80 -25.01
C TYR A 83 -7.38 9.46 -26.41
N ALA A 84 -7.30 8.20 -26.84
CA ALA A 84 -7.72 7.80 -28.19
C ALA A 84 -9.23 7.51 -28.28
N PRO A 85 -9.87 7.58 -29.46
CA PRO A 85 -11.24 7.09 -29.62
C PRO A 85 -11.38 5.58 -29.35
N TRP A 86 -12.48 5.15 -28.73
CA TRP A 86 -12.68 3.72 -28.41
C TRP A 86 -12.69 2.82 -29.65
N SER A 87 -13.19 3.32 -30.79
CA SER A 87 -13.19 2.59 -32.06
C SER A 87 -11.79 2.15 -32.48
N GLU A 88 -10.80 3.03 -32.34
CA GLU A 88 -9.41 2.75 -32.70
C GLU A 88 -8.75 1.78 -31.72
N ILE A 89 -9.05 1.96 -30.42
CA ILE A 89 -8.59 1.05 -29.37
C ILE A 89 -9.13 -0.36 -29.63
N GLN A 90 -10.42 -0.46 -29.96
CA GLN A 90 -11.09 -1.73 -30.23
C GLN A 90 -10.52 -2.40 -31.48
N ARG A 91 -10.21 -1.65 -32.55
CA ARG A 91 -9.54 -2.18 -33.75
C ARG A 91 -8.20 -2.85 -33.41
N ILE A 92 -7.36 -2.20 -32.58
CA ILE A 92 -6.09 -2.77 -32.12
C ILE A 92 -6.34 -4.04 -31.30
N ALA A 93 -7.31 -4.00 -30.38
CA ALA A 93 -7.65 -5.14 -29.55
C ALA A 93 -8.12 -6.36 -30.38
N ASP A 94 -8.97 -6.11 -31.37
CA ASP A 94 -9.49 -7.12 -32.29
C ASP A 94 -8.37 -7.72 -33.15
N ALA A 95 -7.44 -6.90 -33.65
CA ALA A 95 -6.26 -7.36 -34.40
C ALA A 95 -5.37 -8.28 -33.54
N MET A 96 -5.15 -7.93 -32.28
CA MET A 96 -4.42 -8.78 -31.33
C MET A 96 -5.14 -10.11 -31.05
N ASP A 97 -6.47 -10.10 -30.98
CA ASP A 97 -7.28 -11.30 -30.74
C ASP A 97 -7.36 -12.25 -31.94
N GLN A 98 -7.27 -11.74 -33.16
CA GLN A 98 -7.19 -12.59 -34.36
C GLN A 98 -5.95 -13.50 -34.36
N GLU A 99 -4.88 -13.10 -33.68
CA GLU A 99 -3.66 -13.90 -33.52
C GLU A 99 -3.59 -14.70 -32.20
N MET A 100 -4.73 -15.08 -31.61
CA MET A 100 -4.81 -15.74 -30.29
C MET A 100 -3.90 -16.97 -30.09
N ASN A 101 -3.53 -17.69 -31.16
CA ASN A 101 -2.68 -18.88 -31.08
C ASN A 101 -1.17 -18.57 -30.98
N ARG A 102 -0.77 -17.29 -31.05
CA ARG A 102 0.61 -16.85 -30.94
C ARG A 102 0.99 -16.57 -29.49
N ILE A 103 2.26 -16.81 -29.16
CA ILE A 103 2.84 -16.38 -27.88
C ILE A 103 2.96 -14.85 -27.91
N LYS A 104 2.21 -14.18 -27.04
CA LYS A 104 2.25 -12.72 -26.88
C LYS A 104 3.59 -12.28 -26.30
N SER A 105 4.16 -11.21 -26.85
CA SER A 105 5.36 -10.57 -26.27
C SER A 105 5.02 -9.78 -25.01
N SER A 106 6.03 -9.43 -24.22
CA SER A 106 5.84 -8.56 -23.05
C SER A 106 5.35 -7.17 -23.44
N SER A 107 5.80 -6.63 -24.59
CA SER A 107 5.34 -5.35 -25.13
C SER A 107 3.84 -5.40 -25.44
N GLU A 108 3.41 -6.44 -26.16
CA GLU A 108 2.02 -6.61 -26.56
C GLU A 108 1.09 -6.83 -25.35
N SER A 109 1.55 -7.62 -24.37
CA SER A 109 0.81 -7.84 -23.12
C SER A 109 0.53 -6.54 -22.38
N ARG A 110 1.50 -5.61 -22.34
CA ARG A 110 1.33 -4.33 -21.66
C ARG A 110 0.31 -3.44 -22.37
N VAL A 111 0.29 -3.47 -23.70
CA VAL A 111 -0.75 -2.80 -24.50
C VAL A 111 -2.12 -3.42 -24.21
N GLU A 112 -2.24 -4.75 -24.18
CA GLU A 112 -3.49 -5.44 -23.83
C GLU A 112 -4.01 -5.03 -22.44
N GLU A 113 -3.12 -4.99 -21.44
CA GLU A 113 -3.46 -4.53 -20.10
C GLU A 113 -3.91 -3.07 -20.07
N ALA A 114 -3.28 -2.19 -20.87
CA ALA A 114 -3.69 -0.79 -21.00
C ALA A 114 -5.09 -0.67 -21.60
N ILE A 115 -5.39 -1.44 -22.65
CA ILE A 115 -6.72 -1.52 -23.26
C ILE A 115 -7.76 -2.01 -22.25
N ILE A 116 -7.48 -3.09 -21.50
CA ILE A 116 -8.41 -3.61 -20.48
C ILE A 116 -8.68 -2.58 -19.38
N LYS A 117 -7.64 -1.87 -18.92
CA LYS A 117 -7.77 -0.80 -17.91
C LYS A 117 -8.63 0.34 -18.45
N GLU A 118 -8.42 0.75 -19.69
CA GLU A 118 -9.15 1.84 -20.32
C GLU A 118 -10.61 1.49 -20.61
N ALA A 119 -10.90 0.26 -21.05
CA ALA A 119 -12.27 -0.25 -21.13
C ALA A 119 -12.97 -0.12 -19.77
N GLY A 120 -12.26 -0.50 -18.69
CA GLY A 120 -12.74 -0.32 -17.33
C GLY A 120 -12.98 1.13 -16.93
N ASN A 121 -12.16 2.07 -17.40
CA ASN A 121 -12.33 3.49 -17.15
C ASN A 121 -13.58 4.02 -17.85
N ARG A 122 -13.71 3.77 -19.16
CA ARG A 122 -14.85 4.18 -19.99
C ARG A 122 -16.18 3.59 -19.53
N ILE A 123 -16.21 2.35 -19.04
CA ILE A 123 -17.43 1.78 -18.44
C ILE A 123 -17.95 2.65 -17.27
N ARG A 124 -17.06 3.35 -16.56
CA ARG A 124 -17.39 4.21 -15.42
C ARG A 124 -17.70 5.65 -15.83
N THR A 125 -17.05 6.17 -16.87
CA THR A 125 -17.07 7.60 -17.21
C THR A 125 -17.82 7.93 -18.50
N ALA A 126 -17.87 7.01 -19.47
CA ALA A 126 -18.41 7.27 -20.80
C ALA A 126 -19.94 7.20 -20.87
N GLU A 127 -20.48 7.71 -21.97
CA GLU A 127 -21.90 7.65 -22.32
C GLU A 127 -22.37 6.22 -22.62
N LYS A 128 -23.69 6.05 -22.76
CA LYS A 128 -24.33 4.72 -22.78
C LYS A 128 -23.80 3.80 -23.89
N GLU A 129 -23.61 4.30 -25.11
CA GLU A 129 -23.20 3.49 -26.26
C GLU A 129 -21.75 2.97 -26.12
N GLU A 130 -20.80 3.88 -25.87
CA GLU A 130 -19.39 3.50 -25.66
C GLU A 130 -19.22 2.61 -24.42
N LYS A 131 -20.00 2.86 -23.37
CA LYS A 131 -20.04 2.00 -22.20
C LYS A 131 -20.47 0.56 -22.53
N GLU A 132 -21.47 0.39 -23.40
CA GLU A 132 -21.96 -0.94 -23.80
C GLU A 132 -20.91 -1.70 -24.62
N THR A 133 -20.21 -1.03 -25.54
CA THR A 133 -19.13 -1.63 -26.34
C THR A 133 -17.91 -1.98 -25.48
N CYS A 134 -17.49 -1.11 -24.57
CA CYS A 134 -16.43 -1.39 -23.60
C CYS A 134 -16.77 -2.58 -22.69
N LEU A 135 -18.03 -2.64 -22.22
CA LEU A 135 -18.51 -3.76 -21.39
C LEU A 135 -18.54 -5.07 -22.18
N HIS A 136 -18.92 -5.02 -23.46
CA HIS A 136 -18.88 -6.18 -24.35
C HIS A 136 -17.45 -6.71 -24.51
N TYR A 137 -16.50 -5.82 -24.84
CA TYR A 137 -15.07 -6.17 -24.93
C TYR A 137 -14.54 -6.82 -23.65
N LEU A 138 -14.75 -6.17 -22.50
CA LEU A 138 -14.26 -6.68 -21.21
C LEU A 138 -14.83 -8.05 -20.87
N ASN A 139 -16.12 -8.28 -21.16
CA ASN A 139 -16.76 -9.57 -20.95
C ASN A 139 -16.16 -10.65 -21.87
N ASN A 140 -15.99 -10.36 -23.15
CA ASN A 140 -15.44 -11.31 -24.12
C ASN A 140 -14.00 -11.69 -23.75
N LYS A 141 -13.14 -10.68 -23.54
CA LYS A 141 -11.74 -10.86 -23.14
C LYS A 141 -11.63 -11.71 -21.87
N SER A 142 -12.44 -11.39 -20.85
CA SER A 142 -12.43 -12.14 -19.60
C SER A 142 -12.89 -13.59 -19.77
N ASN A 143 -13.89 -13.86 -20.62
CA ASN A 143 -14.36 -15.23 -20.87
C ASN A 143 -13.35 -16.03 -21.70
N GLN A 144 -12.68 -15.41 -22.68
CA GLN A 144 -11.61 -16.01 -23.48
C GLN A 144 -10.45 -16.47 -22.58
N LEU A 145 -9.95 -15.57 -21.71
CA LEU A 145 -8.90 -15.89 -20.74
C LEU A 145 -9.32 -16.99 -19.74
N LEU A 146 -10.61 -17.04 -19.39
CA LEU A 146 -11.14 -18.07 -18.49
C LEU A 146 -11.24 -19.45 -19.17
N GLN A 147 -11.54 -19.50 -20.46
CA GLN A 147 -11.81 -20.74 -21.18
C GLN A 147 -10.59 -21.67 -21.21
N ASN A 148 -9.40 -21.11 -21.49
CA ASN A 148 -8.13 -21.84 -21.59
C ASN A 148 -7.24 -21.68 -20.35
N PHE A 149 -7.79 -21.12 -19.27
CA PHE A 149 -7.05 -20.68 -18.09
C PHE A 149 -6.07 -21.73 -17.54
N GLU A 150 -6.46 -22.99 -17.43
CA GLU A 150 -5.64 -24.08 -16.85
C GLU A 150 -4.35 -24.34 -17.66
N ASN A 151 -4.39 -24.11 -18.98
CA ASN A 151 -3.23 -24.25 -19.86
C ASN A 151 -2.39 -22.97 -19.92
N ASP A 152 -3.04 -21.80 -19.81
CA ASP A 152 -2.41 -20.52 -20.11
C ASP A 152 -1.92 -19.76 -18.87
N ILE A 153 -2.37 -20.13 -17.66
CA ILE A 153 -2.00 -19.46 -16.39
C ILE A 153 -0.48 -19.43 -16.16
N TRP A 154 0.26 -20.36 -16.74
CA TRP A 154 1.71 -20.46 -16.66
C TRP A 154 2.43 -19.36 -17.44
N ASN A 155 1.80 -18.86 -18.52
CA ASN A 155 2.33 -17.76 -19.31
C ASN A 155 2.12 -16.44 -18.56
N LEU A 156 3.21 -15.79 -18.14
CA LEU A 156 3.17 -14.55 -17.36
C LEU A 156 2.37 -13.43 -18.05
N ASN A 157 2.49 -13.28 -19.37
CA ASN A 157 1.80 -12.24 -20.13
C ASN A 157 0.27 -12.44 -20.09
N ILE A 158 -0.18 -13.67 -20.36
CA ILE A 158 -1.62 -14.02 -20.28
C ILE A 158 -2.11 -13.87 -18.84
N ASN A 159 -1.28 -14.26 -17.87
CA ASN A 159 -1.59 -14.15 -16.46
C ASN A 159 -1.78 -12.67 -16.03
N PHE A 160 -0.93 -11.75 -16.49
CA PHE A 160 -1.09 -10.32 -16.23
C PHE A 160 -2.38 -9.76 -16.82
N ALA A 161 -2.75 -10.14 -18.05
CA ALA A 161 -4.04 -9.77 -18.64
C ALA A 161 -5.22 -10.28 -17.78
N ALA A 162 -5.17 -11.53 -17.31
CA ALA A 162 -6.21 -12.11 -16.46
C ALA A 162 -6.30 -11.43 -15.09
N ARG A 163 -5.17 -11.09 -14.47
CA ARG A 163 -5.13 -10.28 -13.23
C ARG A 163 -5.73 -8.90 -13.46
N THR A 164 -5.39 -8.25 -14.57
CA THR A 164 -5.92 -6.93 -14.93
C THR A 164 -7.43 -6.98 -15.16
N CYS A 165 -7.96 -8.01 -15.83
CA CYS A 165 -9.40 -8.25 -15.93
C CYS A 165 -10.08 -8.38 -14.56
N LEU A 166 -9.48 -9.12 -13.62
CA LEU A 166 -10.02 -9.28 -12.26
C LEU A 166 -10.05 -7.95 -11.48
N THR A 167 -8.95 -7.20 -11.50
CA THR A 167 -8.81 -5.87 -10.90
C THR A 167 -9.86 -4.91 -11.48
N VAL A 168 -9.99 -4.84 -12.80
CA VAL A 168 -10.97 -3.97 -13.47
C VAL A 168 -12.40 -4.37 -13.14
N CYS A 169 -12.73 -5.66 -13.24
CA CYS A 169 -14.07 -6.17 -12.98
C CYS A 169 -14.51 -5.98 -11.53
N SER A 170 -13.59 -6.15 -10.57
CA SER A 170 -13.88 -6.01 -9.14
C SER A 170 -13.80 -4.57 -8.65
N GLY A 171 -13.10 -3.69 -9.37
CA GLY A 171 -12.78 -2.34 -8.88
C GLY A 171 -11.70 -2.32 -7.79
N TYR A 172 -11.10 -3.47 -7.48
CA TYR A 172 -9.96 -3.58 -6.56
C TYR A 172 -8.72 -2.97 -7.20
N ASP A 173 -8.07 -2.03 -6.53
CA ASP A 173 -6.74 -1.53 -6.87
C ASP A 173 -5.90 -1.46 -5.59
N ALA A 174 -4.71 -2.05 -5.59
CA ALA A 174 -3.82 -2.04 -4.44
C ALA A 174 -3.30 -0.63 -4.09
N LYS A 175 -3.33 0.31 -5.05
CA LYS A 175 -2.80 1.69 -4.89
C LYS A 175 -3.88 2.74 -4.63
N THR A 176 -5.13 2.48 -5.00
CA THR A 176 -6.22 3.47 -4.84
C THR A 176 -7.44 2.84 -4.17
N ASN A 177 -8.00 3.53 -3.17
CA ASN A 177 -9.21 3.05 -2.50
C ASN A 177 -10.44 3.17 -3.41
N ASN A 178 -10.95 2.01 -3.80
CA ASN A 178 -12.29 1.73 -4.33
C ASN A 178 -12.70 2.46 -5.62
N LYS A 179 -12.55 1.75 -6.75
CA LYS A 179 -13.37 2.00 -7.95
C LYS A 179 -14.66 1.18 -7.88
N THR A 180 -15.72 1.64 -8.53
CA THR A 180 -17.00 0.92 -8.63
C THR A 180 -16.82 -0.47 -9.25
N VAL A 181 -17.53 -1.45 -8.68
CA VAL A 181 -17.56 -2.84 -9.18
C VAL A 181 -18.23 -2.86 -10.55
N ILE A 182 -17.55 -3.42 -11.55
CA ILE A 182 -18.06 -3.54 -12.93
C ILE A 182 -18.75 -4.89 -13.13
N SER A 183 -18.09 -6.00 -12.80
CA SER A 183 -18.62 -7.35 -13.05
C SER A 183 -18.25 -8.34 -11.95
N LYS A 184 -19.16 -8.49 -10.98
CA LYS A 184 -19.08 -9.56 -9.97
C LYS A 184 -19.20 -10.97 -10.57
N ILE A 185 -19.76 -11.10 -11.77
CA ILE A 185 -20.00 -12.40 -12.42
C ILE A 185 -18.67 -12.99 -12.89
N ILE A 186 -17.83 -12.21 -13.57
CA ILE A 186 -16.52 -12.64 -14.06
C ILE A 186 -15.64 -13.13 -12.91
N VAL A 187 -15.50 -12.32 -11.85
CA VAL A 187 -14.69 -12.68 -10.67
C VAL A 187 -15.16 -14.00 -10.05
N LYS A 188 -16.48 -14.21 -9.95
CA LYS A 188 -17.06 -15.46 -9.45
C LYS A 188 -16.82 -16.64 -10.39
N LYS A 189 -16.75 -16.44 -11.70
CA LYS A 189 -16.45 -17.50 -12.66
C LYS A 189 -14.99 -17.98 -12.51
N PHE A 190 -14.02 -17.07 -12.41
CA PHE A 190 -12.61 -17.42 -12.15
C PHE A 190 -12.46 -18.26 -10.89
N SER A 191 -13.04 -17.82 -9.77
CA SER A 191 -13.03 -18.58 -8.52
C SER A 191 -13.64 -19.99 -8.67
N LYS A 192 -14.78 -20.11 -9.36
CA LYS A 192 -15.41 -21.41 -9.62
C LYS A 192 -14.56 -22.34 -10.49
N LYS A 193 -13.86 -21.80 -11.48
CA LYS A 193 -12.97 -22.57 -12.37
C LYS A 193 -11.78 -23.10 -11.58
N LEU A 194 -11.13 -22.24 -10.78
CA LEU A 194 -10.01 -22.63 -9.93
C LEU A 194 -10.37 -23.67 -8.87
N MET A 195 -11.51 -23.54 -8.18
CA MET A 195 -11.94 -24.54 -7.20
C MET A 195 -12.23 -25.92 -7.81
N LYS A 196 -12.31 -26.03 -9.14
CA LYS A 196 -12.51 -27.29 -9.85
C LYS A 196 -11.23 -27.83 -10.48
N TRP A 197 -10.13 -27.07 -10.47
CA TRP A 197 -8.88 -27.47 -11.09
C TRP A 197 -8.06 -28.29 -10.09
N PRO A 198 -7.89 -29.61 -10.29
CA PRO A 198 -7.27 -30.48 -9.27
C PRO A 198 -5.78 -30.15 -9.02
N GLU A 199 -5.06 -29.74 -10.06
CA GLU A 199 -3.62 -29.46 -10.00
C GLU A 199 -3.27 -28.22 -9.18
N ILE A 200 -4.26 -27.41 -8.79
CA ILE A 200 -4.02 -26.22 -7.95
C ILE A 200 -3.34 -26.60 -6.63
N ALA A 201 -3.69 -27.76 -6.08
CA ALA A 201 -3.18 -28.27 -4.81
C ALA A 201 -1.67 -28.52 -4.84
N ASP A 202 -1.10 -28.76 -6.02
CA ASP A 202 0.32 -29.10 -6.20
C ASP A 202 1.14 -27.95 -6.78
N ASN A 203 0.48 -26.88 -7.23
CA ASN A 203 1.12 -25.79 -7.97
C ASN A 203 0.79 -24.38 -7.45
N TYR A 204 0.02 -24.25 -6.38
CA TYR A 204 -0.39 -22.94 -5.82
C TYR A 204 0.80 -22.02 -5.44
N TYR A 205 1.96 -22.60 -5.16
CA TYR A 205 3.21 -21.90 -4.84
C TYR A 205 4.05 -21.57 -6.08
N HIS A 206 3.60 -21.87 -7.30
CA HIS A 206 4.25 -21.35 -8.50
C HIS A 206 4.01 -19.84 -8.63
N GLU A 207 5.02 -19.06 -9.02
CA GLU A 207 4.97 -17.59 -9.07
C GLU A 207 3.75 -17.03 -9.85
N SER A 208 3.49 -17.57 -11.05
CA SER A 208 2.34 -17.18 -11.87
C SER A 208 1.01 -17.46 -11.17
N ILE A 209 0.90 -18.60 -10.50
CA ILE A 209 -0.35 -19.06 -9.87
C ILE A 209 -0.59 -18.30 -8.56
N SER A 210 0.40 -18.25 -7.68
CA SER A 210 0.34 -17.49 -6.43
C SER A 210 -0.03 -16.03 -6.69
N GLY A 211 0.65 -15.36 -7.61
CA GLY A 211 0.34 -13.96 -7.92
C GLY A 211 -1.08 -13.77 -8.48
N PHE A 212 -1.60 -14.73 -9.24
CA PHE A 212 -2.99 -14.70 -9.71
C PHE A 212 -3.98 -14.91 -8.56
N LEU A 213 -3.72 -15.89 -7.70
CA LEU A 213 -4.55 -16.20 -6.53
C LEU A 213 -4.65 -15.02 -5.58
N GLN A 214 -3.54 -14.32 -5.32
CA GLN A 214 -3.53 -13.09 -4.52
C GLN A 214 -4.52 -12.05 -5.08
N ILE A 215 -4.44 -11.74 -6.38
CA ILE A 215 -5.37 -10.79 -7.03
C ILE A 215 -6.82 -11.28 -6.99
N LEU A 216 -7.05 -12.58 -7.21
CA LEU A 216 -8.38 -13.16 -7.15
C LEU A 216 -8.98 -13.06 -5.73
N ILE A 217 -8.20 -13.31 -4.69
CA ILE A 217 -8.63 -13.23 -3.29
C ILE A 217 -9.13 -11.81 -2.97
N TYR A 218 -8.34 -10.79 -3.30
CA TYR A 218 -8.72 -9.39 -3.09
C TYR A 218 -9.90 -8.96 -3.96
N SER A 219 -9.94 -9.40 -5.22
CA SER A 219 -11.06 -9.16 -6.12
C SER A 219 -12.35 -9.79 -5.59
N LEU A 220 -12.27 -10.99 -4.99
CA LEU A 220 -13.39 -11.64 -4.33
C LEU A 220 -13.84 -10.88 -3.08
N LYS A 221 -12.92 -10.37 -2.26
CA LYS A 221 -13.24 -9.55 -1.07
C LYS A 221 -14.03 -8.30 -1.49
N ALA A 222 -13.60 -7.63 -2.55
CA ALA A 222 -14.26 -6.44 -3.09
C ALA A 222 -15.69 -6.71 -3.59
N VAL A 223 -15.94 -7.86 -4.24
CA VAL A 223 -17.28 -8.16 -4.82
C VAL A 223 -18.21 -8.97 -3.92
N SER A 224 -17.67 -9.79 -3.01
CA SER A 224 -18.44 -10.66 -2.11
C SER A 224 -17.56 -11.30 -1.03
N ILE A 225 -17.59 -10.74 0.18
CA ILE A 225 -16.91 -11.28 1.37
C ILE A 225 -17.25 -12.77 1.57
N LYS A 226 -18.54 -13.18 1.46
CA LYS A 226 -18.96 -14.59 1.59
C LYS A 226 -18.27 -15.53 0.59
N LYS A 227 -18.08 -15.09 -0.67
CA LYS A 227 -17.39 -15.90 -1.67
C LYS A 227 -15.88 -15.90 -1.46
N CYS A 228 -15.31 -14.78 -1.02
CA CYS A 228 -13.92 -14.69 -0.59
C CYS A 228 -13.62 -15.72 0.51
N GLN A 229 -14.40 -15.74 1.60
CA GLN A 229 -14.20 -16.72 2.68
C GLN A 229 -14.33 -18.16 2.22
N LYS A 230 -15.30 -18.46 1.34
CA LYS A 230 -15.42 -19.81 0.76
C LYS A 230 -14.16 -20.20 -0.03
N PHE A 231 -13.60 -19.28 -0.81
CA PHE A 231 -12.41 -19.54 -1.62
C PHE A 231 -11.16 -19.65 -0.75
N VAL A 232 -11.01 -18.80 0.27
CA VAL A 232 -9.94 -18.89 1.26
C VAL A 232 -9.98 -20.23 1.96
N ARG A 233 -11.14 -20.67 2.45
CA ARG A 233 -11.32 -21.98 3.09
C ARG A 233 -10.90 -23.12 2.15
N PHE A 234 -11.29 -23.06 0.87
CA PHE A 234 -10.83 -24.02 -0.13
C PHE A 234 -9.30 -24.07 -0.24
N LEU A 235 -8.62 -22.91 -0.31
CA LEU A 235 -7.16 -22.88 -0.37
C LEU A 235 -6.52 -23.42 0.92
N MET A 236 -7.08 -23.12 2.09
CA MET A 236 -6.58 -23.65 3.35
C MET A 236 -6.67 -25.18 3.37
N GLU A 237 -7.83 -25.74 3.08
CA GLU A 237 -8.08 -27.19 3.13
C GLU A 237 -7.31 -27.98 2.06
N ASN A 238 -7.12 -27.41 0.86
CA ASN A 238 -6.57 -28.16 -0.28
C ASN A 238 -5.10 -27.84 -0.59
N CYS A 239 -4.58 -26.70 -0.13
CA CYS A 239 -3.23 -26.24 -0.45
C CYS A 239 -2.32 -26.16 0.78
N PHE A 240 -2.79 -25.51 1.86
CA PHE A 240 -1.94 -25.21 3.03
C PHE A 240 -2.02 -26.25 4.16
N MET A 241 -3.17 -26.91 4.31
CA MET A 241 -3.48 -27.85 5.40
C MET A 241 -3.98 -29.17 4.81
N LYS A 242 -3.26 -29.72 3.81
CA LYS A 242 -3.58 -31.05 3.29
C LYS A 242 -3.54 -32.04 4.47
N ASN A 243 -4.68 -32.64 4.80
CA ASN A 243 -4.74 -33.71 5.79
C ASN A 243 -4.07 -34.95 5.17
N ASP A 244 -2.78 -35.12 5.42
CA ASP A 244 -2.06 -36.37 5.18
C ASP A 244 -1.65 -36.91 6.54
N ASP A 245 -2.14 -38.10 6.90
CA ASP A 245 -1.84 -38.75 8.18
C ASP A 245 -0.33 -38.99 8.38
N ASN A 246 0.49 -38.86 7.32
CA ASN A 246 1.94 -39.00 7.36
C ASN A 246 2.70 -37.66 7.44
N LEU A 247 2.03 -36.52 7.32
CA LEU A 247 2.66 -35.21 7.44
C LEU A 247 2.58 -34.70 8.88
N PRO A 248 3.56 -33.91 9.34
CA PRO A 248 3.47 -33.26 10.64
C PRO A 248 2.22 -32.38 10.72
N ASP A 249 1.63 -32.29 11.92
CA ASP A 249 0.47 -31.42 12.21
C ASP A 249 0.76 -29.93 11.91
N THR A 250 2.03 -29.56 11.76
CA THR A 250 2.48 -28.18 11.51
C THR A 250 3.37 -28.05 10.28
N VAL A 251 3.18 -26.95 9.54
CA VAL A 251 3.96 -26.60 8.35
C VAL A 251 5.43 -26.32 8.73
N SER A 252 6.38 -26.90 7.99
CA SER A 252 7.81 -26.63 8.19
C SER A 252 8.15 -25.15 7.96
N VAL A 253 9.06 -24.61 8.77
CA VAL A 253 9.53 -23.22 8.67
C VAL A 253 10.19 -22.90 7.33
N GLU A 254 10.69 -23.92 6.61
CA GLU A 254 11.36 -23.78 5.31
C GLU A 254 10.41 -23.24 4.23
N TYR A 255 9.11 -23.50 4.33
CA TYR A 255 8.10 -22.99 3.39
C TYR A 255 8.03 -21.46 3.38
N PHE A 256 8.36 -20.80 4.50
CA PHE A 256 8.35 -19.35 4.59
C PHE A 256 9.49 -18.70 3.79
N GLU A 257 10.49 -19.48 3.38
CA GLU A 257 11.55 -19.01 2.48
C GLU A 257 11.11 -18.98 1.02
N ASP A 258 10.03 -19.68 0.66
CA ASP A 258 9.38 -19.62 -0.65
C ASP A 258 8.50 -18.36 -0.76
N VAL A 259 8.91 -17.44 -1.65
CA VAL A 259 8.27 -16.12 -1.77
C VAL A 259 6.84 -16.24 -2.32
N PRO A 260 6.57 -16.93 -3.44
CA PRO A 260 5.20 -17.16 -3.89
C PRO A 260 4.29 -17.76 -2.81
N TRP A 261 4.75 -18.78 -2.09
CA TRP A 261 3.98 -19.43 -1.03
C TRP A 261 3.64 -18.43 0.09
N SER A 262 4.66 -17.74 0.59
CA SER A 262 4.53 -16.79 1.71
C SER A 262 3.61 -15.61 1.36
N ARG A 263 3.74 -15.07 0.15
CA ARG A 263 2.89 -13.96 -0.32
C ARG A 263 1.43 -14.35 -0.50
N LEU A 264 1.17 -15.59 -0.90
CA LEU A 264 -0.20 -16.11 -0.94
C LEU A 264 -0.77 -16.27 0.48
N LEU A 265 0.01 -16.79 1.42
CA LEU A 265 -0.39 -16.88 2.83
C LEU A 265 -0.71 -15.50 3.42
N GLU A 266 0.13 -14.49 3.16
CA GLU A 266 -0.10 -13.10 3.58
C GLU A 266 -1.44 -12.56 3.05
N ALA A 267 -1.75 -12.79 1.76
CA ALA A 267 -3.01 -12.38 1.16
C ALA A 267 -4.22 -13.11 1.77
N ILE A 268 -4.08 -14.40 2.08
CA ILE A 268 -5.10 -15.18 2.77
C ILE A 268 -5.38 -14.59 4.16
N ILE A 269 -4.34 -14.33 4.96
CA ILE A 269 -4.47 -13.77 6.31
C ILE A 269 -5.18 -12.39 6.28
N ASP A 270 -4.91 -11.58 5.27
CA ASP A 270 -5.50 -10.24 5.12
C ASP A 270 -7.02 -10.21 4.94
N VAL A 271 -7.56 -11.31 4.43
CA VAL A 271 -8.97 -11.40 4.10
C VAL A 271 -9.70 -12.41 4.97
N ALA A 272 -8.99 -13.29 5.66
CA ALA A 272 -9.56 -14.38 6.46
C ALA A 272 -10.52 -13.86 7.54
N SER A 273 -11.60 -14.60 7.78
CA SER A 273 -12.47 -14.39 8.94
C SER A 273 -11.75 -14.75 10.24
N PRO A 274 -12.20 -14.25 11.41
CA PRO A 274 -11.57 -14.56 12.69
C PRO A 274 -11.41 -16.07 12.95
N GLU A 275 -12.37 -16.89 12.49
CA GLU A 275 -12.33 -18.34 12.64
C GLU A 275 -11.21 -18.97 11.80
N ILE A 276 -11.04 -18.53 10.54
CA ILE A 276 -9.97 -19.03 9.66
C ILE A 276 -8.60 -18.52 10.15
N GLN A 277 -8.52 -17.29 10.66
CA GLN A 277 -7.29 -16.75 11.24
C GLN A 277 -6.81 -17.55 12.44
N GLU A 278 -7.73 -17.98 13.31
CA GLU A 278 -7.40 -18.85 14.43
C GLU A 278 -6.86 -20.21 13.96
N GLU A 279 -7.47 -20.81 12.93
CA GLU A 279 -7.00 -22.05 12.33
C GLU A 279 -5.60 -21.90 11.71
N ILE A 280 -5.36 -20.80 10.99
CA ILE A 280 -4.04 -20.44 10.45
C ILE A 280 -3.03 -20.32 11.59
N TYR A 281 -3.37 -19.61 12.67
CA TYR A 281 -2.49 -19.47 13.82
C TYR A 281 -2.10 -20.84 14.40
N GLN A 282 -3.09 -21.69 14.69
CA GLN A 282 -2.89 -22.98 15.34
C GLN A 282 -2.04 -23.93 14.49
N LYS A 283 -2.34 -24.08 13.20
CA LYS A 283 -1.69 -25.10 12.34
C LYS A 283 -0.40 -24.61 11.69
N ILE A 284 -0.24 -23.29 11.48
CA ILE A 284 0.90 -22.74 10.73
C ILE A 284 1.90 -22.01 11.65
N PHE A 285 1.44 -21.29 12.67
CA PHE A 285 2.29 -20.33 13.38
C PHE A 285 2.62 -20.70 14.84
N LEU A 286 1.72 -21.38 15.56
CA LEU A 286 1.80 -21.59 17.02
C LEU A 286 3.19 -22.05 17.50
N ASN A 287 3.77 -23.06 16.83
CA ASN A 287 5.05 -23.64 17.21
C ASN A 287 6.27 -22.96 16.56
N HIS A 288 6.06 -21.97 15.69
CA HIS A 288 7.10 -21.41 14.82
C HIS A 288 7.30 -19.90 14.98
N ILE A 289 6.38 -19.17 15.63
CA ILE A 289 6.45 -17.71 15.79
C ILE A 289 7.81 -17.24 16.27
N GLY A 290 8.34 -17.82 17.35
CA GLY A 290 9.61 -17.38 17.91
C GLY A 290 10.80 -17.51 16.93
N THR A 291 10.74 -18.43 15.98
CA THR A 291 11.76 -18.60 14.93
C THR A 291 11.48 -17.66 13.76
N LEU A 292 10.22 -17.58 13.32
CA LEU A 292 9.81 -16.82 12.15
C LEU A 292 9.99 -15.32 12.31
N ILE A 293 9.82 -14.76 13.51
CA ILE A 293 10.07 -13.33 13.77
C ILE A 293 11.53 -12.92 13.50
N LEU A 294 12.48 -13.87 13.51
CA LEU A 294 13.89 -13.64 13.21
C LEU A 294 14.30 -14.13 11.80
N SER A 295 13.40 -14.79 11.06
CA SER A 295 13.66 -15.20 9.68
C SER A 295 13.65 -13.99 8.75
N LYS A 296 14.53 -13.99 7.75
CA LYS A 296 14.65 -12.94 6.73
C LYS A 296 13.36 -12.75 5.91
N LYS A 297 12.53 -13.79 5.75
CA LYS A 297 11.30 -13.74 4.96
C LYS A 297 10.06 -14.09 5.79
N GLY A 298 10.18 -15.00 6.75
CA GLY A 298 9.05 -15.45 7.57
C GLY A 298 8.42 -14.36 8.43
N HIS A 299 9.18 -13.35 8.84
CA HIS A 299 8.67 -12.27 9.69
C HIS A 299 7.53 -11.49 9.02
N PHE A 300 7.50 -11.35 7.69
CA PHE A 300 6.41 -10.66 6.98
C PHE A 300 5.05 -11.34 7.17
N ALA A 301 5.02 -12.68 7.10
CA ALA A 301 3.80 -13.44 7.34
C ALA A 301 3.34 -13.34 8.81
N VAL A 302 4.29 -13.31 9.76
CA VAL A 302 4.00 -13.08 11.18
C VAL A 302 3.45 -11.67 11.42
N CYS A 303 4.06 -10.64 10.82
CA CYS A 303 3.56 -9.27 10.83
C CYS A 303 2.11 -9.20 10.34
N LYS A 304 1.80 -9.91 9.25
CA LYS A 304 0.46 -9.95 8.68
C LYS A 304 -0.54 -10.61 9.63
N LEU A 305 -0.16 -11.73 10.25
CA LEU A 305 -0.96 -12.42 11.26
C LEU A 305 -1.27 -11.50 12.45
N ILE A 306 -0.25 -10.84 13.01
CA ILE A 306 -0.40 -9.98 14.18
C ILE A 306 -1.34 -8.80 13.87
N LYS A 307 -1.12 -8.12 12.73
CA LYS A 307 -1.95 -6.95 12.34
C LYS A 307 -3.42 -7.30 12.10
N SER A 308 -3.66 -8.50 11.56
CA SER A 308 -5.02 -8.98 11.31
C SER A 308 -5.70 -9.60 12.55
N CYS A 309 -4.96 -9.81 13.64
CA CYS A 309 -5.46 -10.50 14.83
C CYS A 309 -6.45 -9.64 15.62
N SER A 310 -7.72 -10.09 15.67
CA SER A 310 -8.76 -9.47 16.50
C SER A 310 -9.06 -10.26 17.78
N ASN A 311 -8.61 -11.51 17.88
CA ASN A 311 -8.86 -12.38 19.03
C ASN A 311 -7.83 -12.13 20.13
N LYS A 312 -8.32 -11.78 21.33
CA LYS A 312 -7.49 -11.45 22.49
C LYS A 312 -6.65 -12.61 23.01
N ILE A 313 -7.18 -13.83 22.97
CA ILE A 313 -6.50 -15.05 23.46
C ILE A 313 -5.36 -15.38 22.51
N THR A 314 -5.64 -15.41 21.21
CA THR A 314 -4.65 -15.61 20.14
C THR A 314 -3.54 -14.59 20.25
N PHE A 315 -3.89 -13.30 20.39
CA PHE A 315 -2.90 -12.24 20.56
C PHE A 315 -2.05 -12.42 21.82
N ALA A 316 -2.64 -12.80 22.95
CA ALA A 316 -1.90 -13.09 24.17
C ALA A 316 -0.90 -14.23 23.99
N ASN A 317 -1.29 -15.29 23.28
CA ASN A 317 -0.40 -16.42 22.98
C ASN A 317 0.72 -16.05 21.99
N ILE A 318 0.44 -15.19 21.00
CA ILE A 318 1.49 -14.65 20.12
C ILE A 318 2.49 -13.83 20.93
N VAL A 319 2.03 -12.95 21.83
CA VAL A 319 2.93 -12.16 22.70
C VAL A 319 3.78 -13.08 23.58
N GLU A 320 3.23 -14.15 24.13
CA GLU A 320 3.96 -15.14 24.93
C GLU A 320 5.12 -15.78 24.13
N GLY A 321 4.91 -16.09 22.85
CA GLY A 321 5.95 -16.64 21.97
C GLY A 321 7.04 -15.63 21.52
N VAL A 322 6.86 -14.33 21.79
CA VAL A 322 7.74 -13.25 21.30
C VAL A 322 8.37 -12.43 22.44
N LYS A 323 7.81 -12.46 23.65
CA LYS A 323 8.12 -11.51 24.75
C LYS A 323 9.60 -11.41 25.11
N ASP A 324 10.35 -12.51 25.02
CA ASP A 324 11.76 -12.56 25.41
C ASP A 324 12.71 -12.21 24.25
N LYS A 325 12.19 -11.95 23.06
CA LYS A 325 12.98 -11.78 21.83
C LYS A 325 13.09 -10.35 21.30
N PHE A 326 12.57 -9.36 22.04
CA PHE A 326 12.55 -7.97 21.58
C PHE A 326 13.96 -7.43 21.26
N SER A 327 14.98 -7.82 22.03
CA SER A 327 16.38 -7.43 21.78
C SER A 327 16.94 -8.05 20.48
N GLU A 328 16.60 -9.31 20.20
CA GLU A 328 17.00 -9.95 18.94
C GLU A 328 16.26 -9.36 17.74
N ILE A 329 14.97 -9.03 17.88
CA ILE A 329 14.17 -8.38 16.84
C ILE A 329 14.79 -7.02 16.46
N ILE A 330 15.22 -6.24 17.47
CA ILE A 330 15.91 -4.96 17.23
C ILE A 330 17.24 -5.19 16.51
N SER A 331 18.05 -6.13 17.00
CA SER A 331 19.36 -6.47 16.39
C SER A 331 19.21 -6.96 14.94
N ALA A 332 18.13 -7.68 14.63
CA ALA A 332 17.80 -8.15 13.29
C ALA A 332 17.18 -7.07 12.38
N ASN A 333 16.91 -5.86 12.89
CA ASN A 333 16.18 -4.79 12.21
C ASN A 333 14.75 -5.16 11.76
N HIS A 334 14.13 -6.16 12.39
CA HIS A 334 12.74 -6.58 12.10
C HIS A 334 11.74 -5.72 12.88
N PHE A 335 11.88 -4.40 12.77
CA PHE A 335 11.09 -3.42 13.54
C PHE A 335 9.59 -3.43 13.21
N ASP A 336 9.24 -3.96 12.04
CA ASP A 336 7.87 -4.14 11.59
C ASP A 336 7.10 -5.13 12.49
N ILE A 337 7.77 -6.10 13.11
CA ILE A 337 7.19 -7.00 14.13
C ILE A 337 6.77 -6.20 15.37
N LEU A 338 7.65 -5.34 15.89
CA LEU A 338 7.35 -4.51 17.06
C LEU A 338 6.22 -3.52 16.76
N HIS A 339 6.21 -2.96 15.55
CA HIS A 339 5.13 -2.14 15.08
C HIS A 339 3.81 -2.93 15.00
N ALA A 340 3.79 -4.11 14.39
CA ALA A 340 2.61 -4.97 14.33
C ALA A 340 2.07 -5.33 15.73
N LEU A 341 2.95 -5.67 16.68
CA LEU A 341 2.57 -5.92 18.07
C LEU A 341 1.96 -4.67 18.73
N SER A 342 2.52 -3.48 18.46
CA SER A 342 1.97 -2.23 18.97
C SER A 342 0.58 -1.91 18.39
N ASP A 343 0.35 -2.18 17.09
CA ASP A 343 -0.97 -2.04 16.45
C ASP A 343 -1.98 -2.98 17.11
N ALA A 344 -1.62 -4.26 17.28
CA ALA A 344 -2.48 -5.25 17.92
C ALA A 344 -2.77 -4.91 19.39
N CYS A 345 -1.81 -4.33 20.12
CA CYS A 345 -2.03 -3.79 21.47
C CYS A 345 -3.09 -2.67 21.50
N VAL A 346 -3.10 -1.80 20.49
CA VAL A 346 -4.12 -0.74 20.36
C VAL A 346 -5.48 -1.36 20.01
N ASN A 347 -5.53 -2.23 19.00
CA ASN A 347 -6.77 -2.80 18.47
C ASN A 347 -7.49 -3.71 19.46
N THR A 348 -6.74 -4.55 20.20
CA THR A 348 -7.32 -5.48 21.19
C THR A 348 -7.51 -4.84 22.56
N GLY A 349 -6.75 -3.79 22.86
CA GLY A 349 -6.69 -3.18 24.19
C GLY A 349 -5.98 -4.04 25.25
N GLU A 350 -5.27 -5.09 24.83
CA GLU A 350 -4.57 -6.07 25.66
C GLU A 350 -3.04 -5.92 25.57
N LYS A 351 -2.30 -6.52 26.52
CA LYS A 351 -0.82 -6.63 26.54
C LYS A 351 0.01 -5.34 26.42
N GLN A 352 -0.63 -4.16 26.40
CA GLN A 352 0.02 -2.84 26.32
C GLN A 352 1.15 -2.63 27.34
N GLY A 353 0.91 -3.00 28.61
CA GLY A 353 1.91 -2.84 29.68
C GLY A 353 3.10 -3.79 29.53
N GLU A 354 2.85 -5.03 29.11
CA GLU A 354 3.87 -6.05 28.86
C GLU A 354 4.73 -5.66 27.65
N PHE A 355 4.09 -5.22 26.56
CA PHE A 355 4.78 -4.68 25.38
C PHE A 355 5.72 -3.53 25.76
N LEU A 356 5.23 -2.53 26.50
CA LEU A 356 6.04 -1.37 26.89
C LEU A 356 7.21 -1.78 27.80
N LYS A 357 7.00 -2.72 28.73
CA LYS A 357 8.06 -3.26 29.61
C LYS A 357 9.15 -3.96 28.80
N ASN A 358 8.78 -4.84 27.88
CA ASN A 358 9.73 -5.61 27.07
C ASN A 358 10.49 -4.69 26.12
N LEU A 359 9.81 -3.72 25.48
CA LEU A 359 10.45 -2.71 24.64
C LEU A 359 11.43 -1.86 25.44
N THR A 360 11.03 -1.35 26.61
CA THR A 360 11.90 -0.55 27.50
C THR A 360 13.16 -1.32 27.88
N THR A 361 13.03 -2.63 28.13
CA THR A 361 14.16 -3.50 28.45
C THR A 361 15.07 -3.72 27.25
N ALA A 362 14.50 -4.02 26.08
CA ALA A 362 15.25 -4.27 24.85
C ALA A 362 16.05 -3.06 24.36
N VAL A 363 15.52 -1.83 24.55
CA VAL A 363 16.27 -0.61 24.24
C VAL A 363 17.21 -0.15 25.38
N GLY A 364 17.37 -0.93 26.45
CA GLY A 364 18.29 -0.63 27.54
C GLY A 364 17.87 0.54 28.46
N CYS A 365 16.57 0.82 28.57
CA CYS A 365 16.03 1.96 29.32
C CYS A 365 15.36 1.59 30.66
N SER A 366 15.58 0.38 31.17
CA SER A 366 14.96 -0.09 32.42
C SER A 366 15.49 0.56 33.71
N SER A 367 16.67 1.19 33.66
CA SER A 367 17.26 1.86 34.82
C SER A 367 16.74 3.30 34.97
N PRO A 368 16.54 3.82 36.21
CA PRO A 368 15.99 5.16 36.43
C PRO A 368 16.71 6.30 35.68
N ASN A 369 18.04 6.22 35.55
CA ASN A 369 18.84 7.24 34.86
C ASN A 369 18.70 7.19 33.32
N LYS A 370 18.26 6.04 32.79
CA LYS A 370 18.12 5.81 31.35
C LYS A 370 16.67 5.99 30.86
N GLU A 371 15.68 6.06 31.76
CA GLU A 371 14.25 6.23 31.40
C GLU A 371 14.00 7.47 30.50
N ARG A 372 14.75 8.57 30.70
CA ARG A 372 14.63 9.79 29.89
C ARG A 372 14.95 9.58 28.40
N TYR A 373 15.77 8.59 28.06
CA TYR A 373 16.13 8.28 26.68
C TYR A 373 15.10 7.40 25.97
N LEU A 374 14.14 6.81 26.70
CA LEU A 374 13.20 5.83 26.17
C LEU A 374 12.49 6.31 24.91
N PHE A 375 11.99 7.55 24.90
CA PHE A 375 11.34 8.11 23.71
C PHE A 375 12.28 8.18 22.52
N LEU A 376 13.52 8.65 22.74
CA LEU A 376 14.51 8.80 21.69
C LEU A 376 14.96 7.44 21.13
N CYS A 377 15.19 6.46 22.01
CA CYS A 377 15.49 5.08 21.62
C CYS A 377 14.39 4.45 20.75
N VAL A 378 13.12 4.62 21.15
CA VAL A 378 12.00 4.03 20.40
C VAL A 378 11.80 4.75 19.07
N ILE A 379 11.84 6.09 19.03
CA ILE A 379 11.62 6.82 17.77
C ILE A 379 12.74 6.60 16.75
N SER A 380 13.97 6.33 17.21
CA SER A 380 15.09 5.98 16.34
C SER A 380 15.24 4.47 16.10
N MET A 381 14.52 3.62 16.83
CA MET A 381 14.73 2.17 16.91
C MET A 381 16.18 1.79 17.23
N LYS A 382 16.78 2.47 18.21
CA LYS A 382 18.16 2.25 18.69
C LYS A 382 18.16 1.97 20.18
N THR A 383 19.22 1.34 20.66
CA THR A 383 19.47 1.13 22.09
C THR A 383 19.93 2.43 22.76
N CYS A 384 19.79 2.49 24.09
CA CYS A 384 20.23 3.64 24.88
C CYS A 384 21.72 3.95 24.70
N ASP A 385 22.55 2.93 24.52
CA ASP A 385 23.99 3.11 24.40
C ASP A 385 24.34 3.75 23.05
N GLU A 386 23.70 3.34 21.95
CA GLU A 386 23.84 3.98 20.63
C GLU A 386 23.39 5.45 20.66
N VAL A 387 22.18 5.70 21.17
CA VAL A 387 21.59 7.05 21.23
C VAL A 387 22.42 8.02 22.08
N SER A 388 23.01 7.54 23.17
CA SER A 388 23.79 8.39 24.08
C SER A 388 25.06 8.98 23.45
N THR A 389 25.52 8.38 22.35
CA THR A 389 26.75 8.76 21.65
C THR A 389 26.51 9.58 20.38
N GLU A 390 25.28 9.59 19.86
CA GLU A 390 24.96 10.26 18.61
C GLU A 390 24.58 11.74 18.80
N VAL A 391 25.08 12.58 17.90
CA VAL A 391 24.85 14.03 17.91
C VAL A 391 23.55 14.41 17.21
N ASP A 392 23.09 13.62 16.23
CA ASP A 392 21.88 13.91 15.44
C ASP A 392 20.84 12.78 15.53
N VAL A 393 19.57 13.18 15.43
CA VAL A 393 18.43 12.29 15.65
C VAL A 393 17.93 11.78 14.31
N ASN A 394 18.10 10.48 14.06
CA ASN A 394 17.50 9.83 12.91
C ASN A 394 16.15 9.19 13.29
N VAL A 395 15.05 9.70 12.72
CA VAL A 395 13.70 9.18 12.97
C VAL A 395 13.45 7.95 12.10
N ASN A 396 13.21 6.81 12.74
CA ASN A 396 12.84 5.57 12.09
C ASN A 396 11.33 5.54 11.76
N LEU A 397 10.95 4.96 10.62
CA LEU A 397 9.54 4.85 10.23
C LEU A 397 8.73 4.01 11.23
N HIS A 398 9.22 2.81 11.55
CA HIS A 398 8.57 1.93 12.53
C HIS A 398 8.63 2.52 13.93
N GLY A 399 9.73 3.17 14.29
CA GLY A 399 9.85 3.88 15.55
C GLY A 399 8.79 4.97 15.74
N SER A 400 8.57 5.80 14.72
CA SER A 400 7.50 6.81 14.74
C SER A 400 6.11 6.18 14.86
N LEU A 401 5.83 5.10 14.12
CA LEU A 401 4.54 4.41 14.19
C LEU A 401 4.30 3.77 15.57
N ILE A 402 5.32 3.15 16.16
CA ILE A 402 5.27 2.60 17.52
C ILE A 402 5.01 3.70 18.55
N VAL A 403 5.71 4.84 18.46
CA VAL A 403 5.46 6.01 19.32
C VAL A 403 4.01 6.48 19.23
N GLN A 404 3.48 6.61 18.01
CA GLN A 404 2.09 7.00 17.78
C GLN A 404 1.11 6.02 18.42
N ASN A 405 1.40 4.71 18.41
CA ASN A 405 0.59 3.69 19.06
C ASN A 405 0.71 3.70 20.59
N ILE A 406 1.91 3.90 21.13
CA ILE A 406 2.12 3.98 22.59
C ILE A 406 1.33 5.15 23.17
N PHE A 407 1.22 6.29 22.49
CA PHE A 407 0.37 7.38 22.96
C PHE A 407 -1.11 7.05 23.04
N LYS A 408 -1.58 5.97 22.39
CA LYS A 408 -2.96 5.48 22.49
C LYS A 408 -3.14 4.42 23.59
N PHE A 409 -2.06 3.99 24.25
CA PHE A 409 -2.16 3.01 25.34
C PHE A 409 -2.88 3.62 26.55
N LYS A 410 -3.46 2.75 27.39
CA LYS A 410 -4.21 3.14 28.61
C LYS A 410 -3.32 3.80 29.66
N LYS A 411 -2.05 3.39 29.76
CA LYS A 411 -1.09 3.88 30.77
C LYS A 411 0.28 4.27 30.18
N PRO A 412 0.37 5.34 29.36
CA PRO A 412 1.61 5.73 28.69
C PRO A 412 2.45 6.75 29.48
N GLN A 413 2.15 7.01 30.75
CA GLN A 413 2.69 8.14 31.51
C GLN A 413 4.22 8.19 31.54
N LYS A 414 4.89 7.04 31.78
CA LYS A 414 6.36 6.97 31.76
C LYS A 414 6.95 7.39 30.40
N PHE A 415 6.31 6.96 29.32
CA PHE A 415 6.74 7.27 27.96
C PHE A 415 6.50 8.75 27.61
N ILE A 416 5.38 9.32 28.07
CA ILE A 416 5.09 10.75 27.95
C ILE A 416 6.15 11.59 28.66
N GLU A 417 6.55 11.21 29.88
CA GLU A 417 7.58 11.94 30.61
C GLU A 417 8.94 11.89 29.90
N ALA A 418 9.32 10.75 29.31
CA ALA A 418 10.51 10.65 28.47
C ALA A 418 10.43 11.60 27.27
N ALA A 419 9.29 11.67 26.58
CA ALA A 419 9.07 12.58 25.45
C ALA A 419 9.18 14.06 25.86
N LEU A 420 8.65 14.43 27.03
CA LEU A 420 8.69 15.79 27.56
C LEU A 420 10.04 16.17 28.18
N SER A 421 10.96 15.21 28.32
CA SER A 421 12.33 15.44 28.82
C SER A 421 13.33 15.79 27.71
N LEU A 422 12.91 15.71 26.45
CA LEU A 422 13.74 16.08 25.31
C LEU A 422 14.14 17.55 25.36
N ASN A 423 15.39 17.84 24.99
CA ASN A 423 15.79 19.20 24.72
C ASN A 423 15.10 19.74 23.46
N ILE A 424 15.01 21.06 23.34
CA ILE A 424 14.29 21.71 22.26
C ILE A 424 14.90 21.46 20.87
N SER A 425 16.22 21.33 20.76
CA SER A 425 16.88 21.04 19.49
C SER A 425 16.47 19.67 18.94
N THR A 426 16.49 18.65 19.79
CA THR A 426 16.05 17.27 19.49
C THR A 426 14.55 17.24 19.19
N LEU A 427 13.73 17.89 20.02
CA LEU A 427 12.28 17.93 19.81
C LEU A 427 11.95 18.57 18.46
N LYS A 428 12.55 19.72 18.15
CA LYS A 428 12.35 20.39 16.85
C LYS A 428 12.70 19.46 15.69
N ARG A 429 13.88 18.82 15.73
CA ARG A 429 14.32 17.89 14.68
C ARG A 429 13.27 16.82 14.38
N ILE A 430 12.67 16.26 15.43
CA ILE A 430 11.65 15.22 15.32
C ILE A 430 10.37 15.79 14.70
N LEU A 431 9.90 16.95 15.15
CA LEU A 431 8.66 17.55 14.66
C LEU A 431 8.78 18.11 13.22
N THR A 432 10.00 18.35 12.74
CA THR A 432 10.29 18.74 11.35
C THR A 432 10.73 17.56 10.48
N ASP A 433 10.65 16.32 10.97
CA ASP A 433 10.98 15.13 10.18
C ASP A 433 9.75 14.59 9.43
N ALA A 434 9.98 14.02 8.24
CA ALA A 434 8.93 13.45 7.39
C ALA A 434 8.08 12.37 8.07
N LYS A 435 8.68 11.60 8.98
CA LYS A 435 8.02 10.53 9.76
C LYS A 435 7.68 11.04 11.16
N GLY A 436 8.54 11.87 11.75
CA GLY A 436 8.43 12.36 13.12
C GLY A 436 7.31 13.39 13.33
N CYS A 437 6.97 14.21 12.32
CA CYS A 437 5.89 15.20 12.45
C CYS A 437 4.53 14.59 12.84
N HIS A 438 4.26 13.35 12.43
CA HIS A 438 3.05 12.58 12.75
C HIS A 438 2.90 12.22 14.25
N VAL A 439 4.00 12.25 15.01
CA VAL A 439 3.98 12.09 16.47
C VAL A 439 3.11 13.19 17.12
N THR A 440 3.10 14.39 16.51
CA THR A 440 2.29 15.52 16.98
C THR A 440 0.79 15.19 16.94
N ASP A 441 0.33 14.59 15.83
CA ASP A 441 -1.06 14.14 15.65
C ASP A 441 -1.43 13.20 16.82
N ALA A 442 -0.66 12.13 16.99
CA ALA A 442 -0.93 11.12 18.02
C ALA A 442 -0.88 11.67 19.46
N PHE A 443 0.05 12.60 19.75
CA PHE A 443 0.19 13.17 21.09
C PHE A 443 -0.99 14.09 21.45
N PHE A 444 -1.40 14.96 20.54
CA PHE A 444 -2.47 15.94 20.81
C PHE A 444 -3.87 15.36 20.65
N ASP A 445 -4.08 14.37 19.78
CA ASP A 445 -5.37 13.70 19.60
C ASP A 445 -5.64 12.61 20.64
N SER A 446 -4.60 12.07 21.28
CA SER A 446 -4.77 11.03 22.29
C SER A 446 -5.57 11.52 23.50
N SER A 447 -6.55 10.70 23.91
CA SER A 447 -7.33 10.88 25.13
C SER A 447 -6.58 10.48 26.39
N THR A 448 -5.51 9.70 26.28
CA THR A 448 -4.71 9.23 27.42
C THR A 448 -3.53 10.15 27.74
N VAL A 449 -3.20 11.07 26.83
CA VAL A 449 -2.28 12.19 27.10
C VAL A 449 -3.06 13.33 27.78
N GLY A 450 -2.74 13.61 29.04
CA GLY A 450 -3.43 14.64 29.83
C GLY A 450 -3.14 16.07 29.37
N ALA A 451 -4.07 16.99 29.63
CA ALA A 451 -3.94 18.41 29.25
C ALA A 451 -2.66 19.07 29.79
N LYS A 452 -2.24 18.74 31.02
CA LYS A 452 -0.98 19.24 31.60
C LYS A 452 0.26 18.85 30.77
N SER A 453 0.28 17.62 30.26
CA SER A 453 1.38 17.13 29.40
C SER A 453 1.37 17.83 28.05
N LYS A 454 0.18 18.07 27.47
CA LYS A 454 0.00 18.87 26.25
C LYS A 454 0.48 20.31 26.43
N ASP A 455 0.10 20.94 27.54
CA ASP A 455 0.57 22.29 27.88
C ASP A 455 2.09 22.35 28.10
N ARG A 456 2.70 21.31 28.70
CA ARG A 456 4.16 21.21 28.84
C ARG A 456 4.86 21.14 27.49
N LEU A 457 4.34 20.35 26.54
CA LEU A 457 4.89 20.29 25.19
C LEU A 457 4.79 21.65 24.48
N LEU A 458 3.64 22.33 24.58
CA LEU A 458 3.49 23.68 24.04
C LEU A 458 4.51 24.64 24.64
N ASN A 459 4.69 24.60 25.96
CA ASN A 459 5.67 25.45 26.63
C ASN A 459 7.12 25.14 26.23
N ALA A 460 7.45 23.87 25.98
CA ALA A 460 8.78 23.48 25.52
C ALA A 460 9.11 24.03 24.11
N LEU A 461 8.09 24.26 23.27
CA LEU A 461 8.24 24.78 21.91
C LEU A 461 8.29 26.32 21.81
N LYS A 462 8.13 27.04 22.92
CA LYS A 462 8.22 28.50 22.93
C LYS A 462 9.57 28.97 22.40
N GLY A 463 9.54 29.97 21.53
CA GLY A 463 10.69 30.50 20.80
C GLY A 463 10.96 29.79 19.47
N HIS A 464 10.23 28.71 19.15
CA HIS A 464 10.51 27.85 17.99
C HIS A 464 9.31 27.63 17.06
N TYR A 465 8.20 28.35 17.23
CA TYR A 465 7.05 28.19 16.33
C TYR A 465 7.32 28.66 14.90
N ILE A 466 8.20 29.64 14.69
CA ILE A 466 8.65 30.03 13.34
C ILE A 466 9.35 28.86 12.67
N ASP A 467 10.26 28.18 13.38
CA ASP A 467 11.02 27.05 12.85
C ASP A 467 10.10 25.95 12.32
N LEU A 468 9.02 25.65 13.07
CA LEU A 468 8.01 24.70 12.63
C LEU A 468 7.23 25.24 11.41
N ALA A 469 6.74 26.48 11.47
CA ALA A 469 5.86 27.03 10.43
C ALA A 469 6.53 27.13 9.04
N VAL A 470 7.85 27.36 8.98
CA VAL A 470 8.58 27.49 7.71
C VAL A 470 8.99 26.16 7.10
N ASP A 471 9.08 25.10 7.91
CA ASP A 471 9.51 23.78 7.47
C ASP A 471 8.38 22.99 6.79
N LYS A 472 8.72 22.15 5.80
CA LYS A 472 7.75 21.35 5.02
C LYS A 472 6.94 20.39 5.90
N TYR A 473 7.56 19.76 6.89
CA TYR A 473 6.91 18.80 7.77
C TYR A 473 6.52 19.46 9.10
N GLY A 474 7.35 20.38 9.59
CA GLY A 474 7.06 21.20 10.76
C GLY A 474 5.78 22.01 10.62
N SER A 475 5.41 22.45 9.41
CA SER A 475 4.16 23.22 9.20
C SER A 475 2.93 22.38 9.55
N ARG A 476 3.00 21.05 9.36
CA ARG A 476 1.97 20.10 9.80
C ARG A 476 1.90 20.03 11.32
N SER A 477 3.04 19.89 11.99
CA SER A 477 3.10 19.91 13.46
C SER A 477 2.56 21.22 14.04
N PHE A 478 2.91 22.35 13.43
CA PHE A 478 2.36 23.66 13.78
C PHE A 478 0.84 23.67 13.65
N ASP A 479 0.30 23.15 12.55
CA ASP A 479 -1.14 23.09 12.30
C ASP A 479 -1.90 22.30 13.39
N VAL A 480 -1.37 21.15 13.80
CA VAL A 480 -1.94 20.34 14.90
C VAL A 480 -1.90 21.11 16.22
N ILE A 481 -0.75 21.70 16.53
CA ILE A 481 -0.55 22.52 17.73
C ILE A 481 -1.55 23.68 17.75
N TRP A 482 -1.71 24.39 16.64
CA TRP A 482 -2.61 25.53 16.52
C TRP A 482 -4.07 25.12 16.72
N ASN A 483 -4.49 24.00 16.13
CA ASN A 483 -5.83 23.46 16.27
C ASN A 483 -6.14 23.06 17.72
N TYR A 484 -5.18 22.44 18.42
CA TYR A 484 -5.32 22.09 19.82
C TYR A 484 -5.34 23.31 20.76
N ALA A 485 -4.46 24.29 20.50
CA ALA A 485 -4.21 25.42 21.37
C ALA A 485 -5.50 26.21 21.66
N ASN A 486 -5.74 26.53 22.93
CA ASN A 486 -6.82 27.43 23.31
C ASN A 486 -6.49 28.89 22.92
N GLN A 487 -7.46 29.78 23.09
CA GLN A 487 -7.30 31.19 22.71
C GLN A 487 -6.10 31.87 23.37
N LYS A 488 -5.84 31.61 24.65
CA LYS A 488 -4.69 32.19 25.37
C LYS A 488 -3.36 31.67 24.79
N GLN A 489 -3.30 30.38 24.48
CA GLN A 489 -2.12 29.75 23.86
C GLN A 489 -1.89 30.24 22.44
N ARG A 490 -2.95 30.33 21.61
CA ARG A 490 -2.86 30.88 20.24
C ARG A 490 -2.33 32.31 20.21
N LYS A 491 -2.72 33.15 21.18
CA LYS A 491 -2.15 34.50 21.34
C LYS A 491 -0.65 34.49 21.60
N LEU A 492 -0.17 33.57 22.43
CA LEU A 492 1.27 33.41 22.69
C LEU A 492 1.99 32.91 21.43
N ILE A 493 1.47 31.87 20.79
CA ILE A 493 2.05 31.28 19.58
C ILE A 493 2.17 32.34 18.47
N ILE A 494 1.08 33.05 18.15
CA ILE A 494 1.09 34.03 17.05
C ILE A 494 1.97 35.25 17.37
N SER A 495 2.17 35.57 18.65
CA SER A 495 3.05 36.68 19.05
C SER A 495 4.52 36.41 18.75
N GLU A 496 4.91 35.14 18.60
CA GLU A 496 6.27 34.74 18.21
C GLU A 496 6.48 34.78 16.69
N LEU A 497 5.40 34.81 15.89
CA LEU A 497 5.49 34.74 14.43
C LEU A 497 5.78 36.10 13.81
N SER A 498 6.45 36.07 12.66
CA SER A 498 6.79 37.27 11.88
C SER A 498 6.61 37.02 10.38
N ARG A 499 6.79 38.07 9.57
CA ARG A 499 6.75 37.95 8.10
C ARG A 499 7.77 36.97 7.52
N GLN A 500 8.78 36.55 8.31
CA GLN A 500 9.71 35.49 7.93
C GLN A 500 9.00 34.18 7.56
N VAL A 501 7.84 33.89 8.19
CA VAL A 501 7.06 32.68 7.92
C VAL A 501 6.60 32.62 6.45
N MET A 502 6.38 33.76 5.81
CA MET A 502 5.93 33.83 4.41
C MET A 502 7.06 33.65 3.39
N LYS A 503 8.29 33.35 3.82
CA LYS A 503 9.41 33.05 2.90
C LYS A 503 9.29 31.67 2.25
N THR A 504 8.46 30.78 2.80
CA THR A 504 8.21 29.44 2.24
C THR A 504 6.76 29.29 1.82
N SER A 505 6.48 28.39 0.87
CA SER A 505 5.12 28.10 0.42
C SER A 505 4.24 27.57 1.57
N PHE A 506 4.80 26.66 2.39
CA PHE A 506 4.13 26.09 3.56
C PHE A 506 3.82 27.15 4.62
N GLY A 507 4.80 27.99 4.96
CA GLY A 507 4.59 29.06 5.94
C GLY A 507 3.62 30.13 5.42
N THR A 508 3.59 30.41 4.12
CA THR A 508 2.57 31.29 3.52
C THR A 508 1.16 30.74 3.75
N ILE A 509 0.95 29.43 3.56
CA ILE A 509 -0.34 28.78 3.85
C ILE A 509 -0.71 28.93 5.33
N ILE A 510 0.25 28.70 6.25
CA ILE A 510 0.04 28.89 7.69
C ILE A 510 -0.33 30.35 8.00
N ALA A 511 0.43 31.31 7.48
CA ALA A 511 0.23 32.75 7.71
C ALA A 511 -1.16 33.20 7.26
N LEU A 512 -1.65 32.69 6.12
CA LEU A 512 -3.01 32.93 5.63
C LEU A 512 -4.06 32.31 6.58
N LYS A 513 -3.88 31.04 6.95
CA LYS A 513 -4.83 30.27 7.78
C LYS A 513 -5.04 30.89 9.16
N ILE A 514 -3.97 31.38 9.79
CA ILE A 514 -4.03 31.98 11.13
C ILE A 514 -4.27 33.50 11.09
N GLY A 515 -4.29 34.12 9.90
CA GLY A 515 -4.47 35.56 9.73
C GLY A 515 -3.28 36.38 10.26
N LEU A 516 -2.05 35.92 10.04
CA LEU A 516 -0.82 36.54 10.56
C LEU A 516 -0.65 38.00 10.11
N GLU A 517 -0.90 38.33 8.85
CA GLU A 517 -0.81 39.72 8.36
C GLU A 517 -1.80 40.64 9.08
N LYS A 518 -3.01 40.16 9.37
CA LYS A 518 -3.99 40.94 10.14
C LYS A 518 -3.51 41.15 11.57
N TYR A 519 -2.91 40.12 12.20
CA TYR A 519 -2.33 40.24 13.53
C TYR A 519 -1.17 41.25 13.58
N ILE A 520 -0.28 41.24 12.58
CA ILE A 520 0.84 42.18 12.49
C ILE A 520 0.36 43.63 12.33
N LYS A 521 -0.69 43.85 11.52
CA LYS A 521 -1.24 45.20 11.26
C LYS A 521 -2.10 45.73 12.41
N ASP A 522 -2.98 44.90 12.95
CA ASP A 522 -3.92 45.26 14.02
C ASP A 522 -4.22 44.05 14.91
N LYS A 523 -3.46 43.95 16.01
CA LYS A 523 -3.63 42.90 17.03
C LYS A 523 -5.05 42.90 17.60
N CYS A 524 -5.62 44.07 17.90
CA CYS A 524 -6.95 44.18 18.50
C CYS A 524 -8.06 43.74 17.54
N ALA A 525 -7.96 44.05 16.25
CA ALA A 525 -8.92 43.57 15.25
C ALA A 525 -8.76 42.07 14.98
N TRP A 526 -7.54 41.53 15.00
CA TRP A 526 -7.32 40.08 14.91
C TRP A 526 -7.98 39.36 16.09
N GLU A 527 -7.73 39.83 17.32
CA GLU A 527 -8.33 39.25 18.52
C GLU A 527 -9.85 39.28 18.49
N ARG A 528 -10.47 40.41 18.11
CA ARG A 528 -11.93 40.51 17.96
C ARG A 528 -12.48 39.51 16.94
N ALA A 529 -11.86 39.42 15.76
CA ALA A 529 -12.30 38.54 14.68
C ALA A 529 -12.17 37.05 15.02
N TYR A 530 -11.10 36.69 15.74
CA TYR A 530 -10.84 35.31 16.14
C TYR A 530 -11.76 34.84 17.30
N ASN A 531 -12.22 35.77 18.14
CA ASN A 531 -13.18 35.50 19.21
C ASN A 531 -14.59 35.22 18.69
N SER A 532 -14.99 35.86 17.58
CA SER A 532 -16.27 35.61 16.91
C SER A 532 -16.33 34.26 16.20
N THR A 533 -15.23 33.80 15.59
CA THR A 533 -15.17 32.52 14.86
C THR A 533 -15.12 31.28 15.77
N ASN A 534 -14.53 31.39 16.97
CA ASN A 534 -14.54 30.27 17.94
C ASN A 534 -15.90 30.06 18.62
N LYS A 535 -16.78 31.08 18.66
CA LYS A 535 -18.16 30.90 19.14
C LYS A 535 -18.96 30.02 18.17
N THR A 536 -18.80 30.19 16.86
CA THR A 536 -19.45 29.37 15.83
C THR A 536 -18.88 27.95 15.75
N ASN A 537 -17.57 27.76 15.82
CA ASN A 537 -16.97 26.41 15.75
C ASN A 537 -17.24 25.53 16.99
N LYS A 538 -17.38 26.11 18.20
CA LYS A 538 -17.80 25.35 19.39
C LYS A 538 -19.21 24.75 19.26
N PHE A 539 -20.10 25.36 18.47
CA PHE A 539 -21.44 24.80 18.20
C PHE A 539 -21.41 23.66 17.16
N VAL A 540 -20.41 23.64 16.28
CA VAL A 540 -20.25 22.62 15.24
C VAL A 540 -19.50 21.39 15.78
N ASP A 541 -18.44 21.59 16.58
CA ASP A 541 -17.65 20.48 17.17
C ASP A 541 -18.42 19.63 18.19
N ASN A 542 -19.45 20.20 18.85
CA ASN A 542 -20.30 19.43 19.76
C ASN A 542 -21.33 18.54 19.02
N LYS A 543 -21.59 18.78 17.72
CA LYS A 543 -22.48 17.94 16.89
C LYS A 543 -21.72 16.86 16.12
N SER A 544 -20.44 17.07 15.80
CA SER A 544 -19.61 16.10 15.08
C SER A 544 -18.94 15.06 15.98
N ARG A 545 -18.96 15.24 17.31
CA ARG A 545 -18.42 14.30 18.31
C ARG A 545 -19.45 13.38 18.95
N SER A 546 -20.70 13.41 18.48
CA SER A 546 -21.81 12.57 18.98
C SER A 546 -22.29 11.51 17.98
N PHE A 547 -21.44 11.07 17.04
CA PHE A 547 -21.71 9.93 16.17
C PHE A 547 -20.50 9.03 16.04
#